data_AF-A0A5R9P000-F1
#
_entry.id   AF-A0A5R9P000-F1
#
_cell.length_a   1.000
_cell.length_b   1.000
_cell.length_c   1.000
_cell.angle_alpha   90.00
_cell.angle_beta   90.00
_cell.angle_gamma   90.00
#
_symmetry.space_group_name_H-M   'P 1'
#
loop_
_entity.id
_entity.type
_entity.pdbx_description
1 polymer ?
#
loop_
_entity_poly.entity_id
_entity_poly.type
_entity_poly.pdbx_seq_one_letter_code
_entity_poly.pdbx_strand_id
1 'polypeptide(L)'
;MTENKPLRYYDAPEYAADLAREAENKRGGKVGERGATRWLRGETKARTQKEIDDHNAKVDYEARKRYLGQLEVKDRTIERMDRLGQKTHAHFNRELPDGYSIVPVIESKLLEQYPHLCVTQFTHIPLRTAERNVFCSIYVTNFAADIDMTGDQPKFIVKNHEYGRMFYCLAWRIDPATGVSTIARDMFSEGLVFRTGNQQIAFDHTVHLTTGTKASVWRERLRQPIKKTA
;
A
#
# COMPACT_ATOMS: atom_id res chain seq x y z
N MET A 1 8.23 -8.92 -36.56
CA MET A 1 6.89 -8.65 -35.99
C MET A 1 6.84 -9.35 -34.64
N THR A 2 7.20 -8.64 -33.57
CA THR A 2 7.21 -9.17 -32.21
C THR A 2 5.81 -9.10 -31.64
N GLU A 3 5.17 -10.25 -31.46
CA GLU A 3 3.85 -10.38 -30.83
C GLU A 3 3.83 -9.65 -29.48
N ASN A 4 2.95 -8.66 -29.37
CA ASN A 4 2.72 -7.89 -28.17
C ASN A 4 1.90 -8.77 -27.20
N LYS A 5 2.56 -9.68 -26.48
CA LYS A 5 1.92 -10.48 -25.44
C LYS A 5 1.52 -9.56 -24.29
N PRO A 6 0.27 -9.62 -23.78
CA PRO A 6 -0.12 -8.84 -22.62
C PRO A 6 0.80 -9.19 -21.44
N LEU A 7 1.22 -8.16 -20.69
CA LEU A 7 2.06 -8.26 -19.50
C LEU A 7 1.39 -9.18 -18.46
N ARG A 8 1.68 -10.48 -18.51
CA ARG A 8 1.34 -11.44 -17.46
C ARG A 8 2.42 -11.37 -16.40
N TYR A 9 2.04 -10.79 -15.26
CA TYR A 9 2.95 -10.38 -14.19
C TYR A 9 3.43 -11.55 -13.30
N TYR A 10 2.59 -12.58 -13.13
CA TYR A 10 2.93 -13.82 -12.44
C TYR A 10 2.61 -15.00 -13.34
N ASP A 11 3.51 -15.99 -13.41
CA ASP A 11 3.09 -17.32 -13.87
C ASP A 11 2.11 -17.87 -12.83
N ALA A 12 0.97 -18.42 -13.27
CA ALA A 12 -0.08 -18.98 -12.41
C ALA A 12 0.43 -19.81 -11.21
N PRO A 13 1.49 -20.65 -11.33
CA PRO A 13 2.04 -21.38 -10.18
C PRO A 13 2.70 -20.49 -9.12
N GLU A 14 3.34 -19.38 -9.49
CA GLU A 14 4.00 -18.47 -8.53
C GLU A 14 2.97 -17.68 -7.73
N TYR A 15 1.90 -17.21 -8.38
CA TYR A 15 0.79 -16.53 -7.73
C TYR A 15 0.08 -17.45 -6.70
N ALA A 16 -0.14 -18.71 -7.06
CA ALA A 16 -0.75 -19.70 -6.17
C ALA A 16 0.12 -20.02 -4.94
N ALA A 17 1.46 -20.08 -5.11
CA ALA A 17 2.39 -20.31 -4.02
C ALA A 17 2.43 -19.15 -3.02
N ASP A 18 2.40 -17.90 -3.51
CA ASP A 18 2.34 -16.71 -2.65
C ASP A 18 0.99 -16.60 -1.92
N LEU A 19 -0.13 -16.94 -2.57
CA LEU A 19 -1.46 -17.05 -1.94
C LEU A 19 -1.50 -18.10 -0.82
N ALA A 20 -0.84 -19.25 -1.02
CA ALA A 20 -0.70 -20.28 0.01
C ALA A 20 0.14 -19.78 1.19
N ARG A 21 1.23 -19.05 0.92
CA ARG A 21 2.06 -18.39 1.95
C ARG A 21 1.31 -17.31 2.73
N GLU A 22 0.43 -16.55 2.07
CA GLU A 22 -0.46 -15.58 2.71
C GLU A 22 -1.48 -16.28 3.64
N ALA A 23 -2.02 -17.42 3.22
CA ALA A 23 -2.93 -18.23 4.05
C ALA A 23 -2.20 -18.82 5.28
N GLU A 24 -0.94 -19.19 5.13
CA GLU A 24 -0.09 -19.70 6.20
C GLU A 24 0.32 -18.60 7.20
N ASN A 25 0.72 -17.42 6.73
CA ASN A 25 1.05 -16.28 7.59
C ASN A 25 -0.16 -15.73 8.37
N LYS A 26 -1.38 -15.85 7.84
CA LYS A 26 -2.60 -15.52 8.59
C LYS A 26 -2.86 -16.45 9.78
N ARG A 27 -2.27 -17.66 9.79
CA ARG A 27 -2.38 -18.63 10.89
C ARG A 27 -1.28 -18.46 11.95
N GLY A 28 -0.21 -17.72 11.64
CA GLY A 28 0.87 -17.40 12.58
C GLY A 28 0.52 -16.22 13.49
N GLY A 29 0.41 -16.47 14.79
CA GLY A 29 0.02 -15.49 15.80
C GLY A 29 0.90 -14.23 15.87
N LYS A 30 0.24 -13.14 16.28
CA LYS A 30 0.74 -11.78 16.52
C LYS A 30 2.13 -11.73 17.19
N VAL A 31 3.13 -11.24 16.46
CA VAL A 31 4.26 -10.50 17.03
C VAL A 31 4.20 -9.09 16.45
N GLY A 32 3.81 -8.12 17.27
CA GLY A 32 3.53 -6.77 16.81
C GLY A 32 4.76 -6.07 16.21
N GLU A 33 4.57 -5.40 15.08
CA GLU A 33 5.47 -4.43 14.43
C GLU A 33 6.06 -3.35 15.38
N ARG A 34 5.60 -3.27 16.64
CA ARG A 34 6.06 -2.31 17.65
C ARG A 34 7.37 -2.69 18.34
N GLY A 35 7.87 -3.92 18.17
CA GLY A 35 9.18 -4.33 18.70
C GLY A 35 10.35 -3.82 17.85
N ALA A 36 10.20 -3.82 16.52
CA ALA A 36 11.29 -3.55 15.58
C ALA A 36 11.71 -2.06 15.52
N THR A 37 10.79 -1.14 15.77
CA THR A 37 11.05 0.32 15.69
C THR A 37 11.92 0.86 16.83
N ARG A 38 12.09 0.12 17.94
CA ARG A 38 12.93 0.52 19.09
C ARG A 38 14.40 0.17 18.92
N TRP A 39 14.68 -1.01 18.37
CA TRP A 39 16.05 -1.45 18.09
C TRP A 39 16.75 -0.53 17.08
N LEU A 40 16.01 -0.02 16.08
CA LEU A 40 16.50 0.90 15.06
C LEU A 40 16.88 2.32 15.58
N ARG A 41 16.48 2.71 16.79
CA ARG A 41 16.81 4.03 17.39
C ARG A 41 17.95 3.98 18.40
N GLY A 42 18.58 2.82 18.59
CA GLY A 42 19.63 2.66 19.60
C GLY A 42 19.14 2.76 21.05
N GLU A 43 17.82 2.73 21.27
CA GLU A 43 17.21 2.74 22.59
C GLU A 43 17.43 1.37 23.27
N THR A 44 18.56 1.20 23.96
CA THR A 44 18.95 -0.04 24.65
C THR A 44 18.34 -0.19 26.05
N LYS A 45 17.68 0.84 26.59
CA LYS A 45 17.11 0.79 27.93
C LYS A 45 15.65 0.35 27.89
N ALA A 46 15.32 -0.64 28.73
CA ALA A 46 13.93 -0.89 29.12
C ALA A 46 13.35 0.41 29.66
N ARG A 47 12.09 0.74 29.30
CA ARG A 47 11.42 1.90 29.90
C ARG A 47 11.42 1.67 31.41
N THR A 48 11.77 2.70 32.16
CA THR A 48 11.60 2.67 33.60
C THR A 48 10.11 2.47 33.91
N GLN A 49 9.79 1.80 35.02
CA GLN A 49 8.41 1.60 35.43
C GLN A 49 7.66 2.94 35.50
N LYS A 50 8.34 4.01 35.90
CA LYS A 50 7.84 5.38 35.90
C LYS A 50 7.47 5.91 34.50
N GLU A 51 8.27 5.67 33.46
CA GLU A 51 7.91 6.06 32.07
C GLU A 51 6.75 5.23 31.51
N ILE A 52 6.60 3.98 31.96
CA ILE A 52 5.46 3.12 31.63
C ILE A 52 4.22 3.67 32.33
N ASP A 53 4.33 4.01 33.61
CA ASP A 53 3.24 4.50 34.45
C ASP A 53 2.83 5.93 34.08
N ASP A 54 3.76 6.79 33.66
CA ASP A 54 3.49 8.13 33.12
C ASP A 54 2.81 8.05 31.74
N HIS A 55 3.22 7.10 30.89
CA HIS A 55 2.54 6.83 29.61
C HIS A 55 1.15 6.20 29.79
N ASN A 56 1.00 5.40 30.83
CA ASN A 56 -0.24 4.72 31.21
C ASN A 56 -1.06 5.52 32.23
N ALA A 57 -0.61 6.72 32.60
CA ALA A 57 -1.23 7.54 33.63
C ALA A 57 -2.70 7.74 33.24
N LYS A 58 -3.55 7.20 34.10
CA LYS A 58 -4.94 6.86 33.84
C LYS A 58 -5.81 8.05 33.40
N VAL A 59 -5.37 9.27 33.70
CA VAL A 59 -6.05 10.54 33.39
C VAL A 59 -6.11 10.80 31.88
N ASP A 60 -5.02 10.55 31.15
CA ASP A 60 -5.01 10.67 29.68
C ASP A 60 -5.67 9.46 29.00
N TYR A 61 -5.58 8.29 29.63
CA TYR A 61 -6.19 7.06 29.11
C TYR A 61 -7.72 7.06 29.25
N GLU A 62 -8.28 7.59 30.33
CA GLU A 62 -9.72 7.78 30.52
C GLU A 62 -10.27 8.94 29.68
N ALA A 63 -9.51 10.03 29.48
CA ALA A 63 -9.85 11.07 28.50
C ALA A 63 -9.89 10.53 27.05
N ARG A 64 -9.01 9.57 26.71
CA ARG A 64 -9.00 8.83 25.42
C ARG A 64 -10.14 7.82 25.26
N LYS A 65 -10.88 7.50 26.34
CA LYS A 65 -12.10 6.68 26.30
C LYS A 65 -13.39 7.51 26.18
N ARG A 66 -13.29 8.81 25.93
CA ARG A 66 -14.45 9.57 25.47
C ARG A 66 -14.87 9.01 24.10
N TYR A 67 -16.15 8.68 23.96
CA TYR A 67 -16.73 8.37 22.64
C TYR A 67 -16.50 9.56 21.71
N LEU A 68 -15.74 9.34 20.65
CA LEU A 68 -15.47 10.35 19.63
C LEU A 68 -16.74 10.57 18.82
N GLY A 69 -17.07 11.84 18.55
CA GLY A 69 -18.15 12.17 17.63
C GLY A 69 -17.79 11.71 16.21
N GLN A 70 -18.79 11.46 15.36
CA GLN A 70 -18.54 11.00 13.99
C GLN A 70 -17.61 11.94 13.20
N LEU A 71 -17.76 13.27 13.36
CA LEU A 71 -16.90 14.26 12.72
C LEU A 71 -15.44 14.14 13.20
N GLU A 72 -15.24 14.03 14.51
CA GLU A 72 -13.90 13.87 15.08
C GLU A 72 -13.24 12.55 14.65
N VAL A 73 -14.01 11.46 14.49
CA VAL A 73 -13.51 10.20 13.92
C VAL A 73 -13.06 10.39 12.48
N LYS A 74 -13.82 11.11 11.66
CA LYS A 74 -13.47 11.39 10.26
C LYS A 74 -12.14 12.15 10.17
N ASP A 75 -12.03 13.25 10.91
CA ASP A 75 -10.85 14.12 10.89
C ASP A 75 -9.59 13.38 11.33
N ARG A 76 -9.68 12.65 12.45
CA ARG A 76 -8.56 11.85 12.97
C ARG A 76 -8.19 10.70 12.04
N THR A 77 -9.16 10.11 11.35
CA THR A 77 -8.91 9.04 10.40
C THR A 77 -8.14 9.57 9.19
N ILE A 78 -8.57 10.69 8.62
CA ILE A 78 -7.87 11.37 7.52
C ILE A 78 -6.43 11.71 7.94
N GLU A 79 -6.24 12.38 9.08
CA GLU A 79 -4.92 12.78 9.55
C GLU A 79 -3.96 11.58 9.74
N ARG A 80 -4.47 10.47 10.28
CA ARG A 80 -3.69 9.24 10.44
C ARG A 80 -3.32 8.61 9.10
N MET A 81 -4.23 8.68 8.14
CA MET A 81 -4.10 8.08 6.84
C MET A 81 -3.19 8.89 5.91
N ASP A 82 -3.22 10.21 5.99
CA ASP A 82 -2.22 11.08 5.32
C ASP A 82 -0.81 10.76 5.82
N ARG A 83 -0.62 10.65 7.15
CA ARG A 83 0.67 10.26 7.73
C ARG A 83 1.08 8.85 7.30
N LEU A 84 0.14 7.92 7.17
CA LEU A 84 0.41 6.57 6.68
C LEU A 84 0.88 6.64 5.22
N GLY A 85 0.14 7.35 4.35
CA GLY A 85 0.48 7.55 2.95
C GLY A 85 1.88 8.16 2.78
N GLN A 86 2.21 9.22 3.53
CA GLN A 86 3.54 9.83 3.52
C GLN A 86 4.64 8.85 3.90
N LYS A 87 4.44 8.05 4.96
CA LYS A 87 5.42 7.04 5.39
C LYS A 87 5.57 5.92 4.39
N THR A 88 4.47 5.46 3.81
CA THR A 88 4.45 4.41 2.79
C THR A 88 5.17 4.89 1.53
N HIS A 89 4.87 6.10 1.05
CA HIS A 89 5.58 6.71 -0.08
C HIS A 89 7.07 6.84 0.22
N ALA A 90 7.46 7.42 1.36
CA ALA A 90 8.86 7.61 1.71
C ALA A 90 9.62 6.28 1.80
N HIS A 91 8.98 5.25 2.37
CA HIS A 91 9.56 3.90 2.42
C HIS A 91 9.73 3.32 1.01
N PHE A 92 8.68 3.31 0.19
CA PHE A 92 8.73 2.75 -1.16
C PHE A 92 9.74 3.50 -2.02
N ASN A 93 9.76 4.82 -1.95
CA ASN A 93 10.69 5.64 -2.72
C ASN A 93 12.16 5.40 -2.32
N ARG A 94 12.42 5.16 -1.03
CA ARG A 94 13.78 4.89 -0.53
C ARG A 94 14.31 3.52 -0.94
N GLU A 95 13.47 2.49 -0.96
CA GLU A 95 13.90 1.12 -1.28
C GLU A 95 14.00 0.86 -2.79
N LEU A 96 13.53 1.79 -3.64
CA LEU A 96 13.64 1.66 -5.10
C LEU A 96 15.11 1.63 -5.56
N PRO A 97 15.42 0.94 -6.67
CA PRO A 97 16.76 0.95 -7.25
C PRO A 97 17.23 2.35 -7.62
N ASP A 98 18.55 2.57 -7.53
CA ASP A 98 19.18 3.84 -7.88
C ASP A 98 18.76 4.33 -9.29
N GLY A 99 18.45 5.62 -9.38
CA GLY A 99 17.98 6.25 -10.62
C GLY A 99 16.48 6.17 -10.86
N TYR A 100 15.71 5.51 -9.98
CA TYR A 100 14.26 5.49 -10.02
C TYR A 100 13.67 6.23 -8.82
N SER A 101 12.56 6.93 -9.04
CA SER A 101 11.78 7.58 -7.99
C SER A 101 10.30 7.54 -8.33
N ILE A 102 9.47 7.69 -7.31
CA ILE A 102 8.02 7.74 -7.43
C ILE A 102 7.50 9.09 -6.93
N VAL A 103 6.52 9.63 -7.65
CA VAL A 103 5.95 10.95 -7.33
C VAL A 103 5.05 10.83 -6.10
N PRO A 104 5.22 11.68 -5.07
CA PRO A 104 4.32 11.70 -3.92
C PRO A 104 2.96 12.25 -4.35
N VAL A 105 1.89 11.49 -4.13
CA VAL A 105 0.51 11.98 -4.21
C VAL A 105 -0.24 11.43 -3.03
N ILE A 106 -0.38 12.24 -1.98
CA ILE A 106 -1.02 11.84 -0.73
C ILE A 106 -2.44 12.39 -0.72
N GLU A 107 -3.40 11.54 -1.03
CA GLU A 107 -4.82 11.90 -1.06
C GLU A 107 -5.64 10.86 -0.30
N SER A 108 -6.17 11.26 0.85
CA SER A 108 -7.00 10.40 1.69
C SER A 108 -8.48 10.64 1.44
N LYS A 109 -9.22 9.56 1.19
CA LYS A 109 -10.67 9.55 1.00
C LYS A 109 -11.32 8.60 2.00
N LEU A 110 -12.32 9.11 2.71
CA LEU A 110 -13.12 8.31 3.64
C LEU A 110 -14.15 7.47 2.88
N LEU A 111 -14.49 6.31 3.44
CA LEU A 111 -15.62 5.52 2.97
C LEU A 111 -16.90 6.09 3.61
N GLU A 112 -17.84 6.60 2.81
CA GLU A 112 -19.00 7.36 3.30
C GLU A 112 -19.80 6.62 4.38
N GLN A 113 -19.93 5.31 4.23
CA GLN A 113 -20.66 4.43 5.15
C GLN A 113 -19.91 4.17 6.46
N TYR A 114 -18.58 4.32 6.49
CA TYR A 114 -17.73 3.93 7.60
C TYR A 114 -16.69 5.03 7.90
N PRO A 115 -16.95 5.93 8.87
CA PRO A 115 -16.10 7.10 9.13
C PRO A 115 -14.70 6.78 9.66
N HIS A 116 -14.49 5.53 10.10
CA HIS A 116 -13.19 5.03 10.56
C HIS A 116 -12.40 4.31 9.46
N LEU A 117 -12.99 4.11 8.28
CA LEU A 117 -12.37 3.45 7.14
C LEU A 117 -12.00 4.46 6.06
N CYS A 118 -10.79 4.33 5.56
CA CYS A 118 -10.20 5.29 4.66
C CYS A 118 -9.22 4.62 3.70
N VAL A 119 -9.16 5.21 2.52
CA VAL A 119 -8.26 4.88 1.42
C VAL A 119 -7.32 6.07 1.24
N THR A 120 -6.03 5.84 1.11
CA THR A 120 -5.06 6.87 0.79
C THR A 120 -4.31 6.50 -0.47
N GLN A 121 -4.41 7.34 -1.49
CA GLN A 121 -3.42 7.32 -2.56
C GLN A 121 -2.09 7.79 -1.97
N PHE A 122 -0.99 7.12 -2.30
CA PHE A 122 0.33 7.60 -1.88
C PHE A 122 1.27 7.90 -3.05
N THR A 123 0.97 7.38 -4.24
CA THR A 123 1.77 7.65 -5.44
C THR A 123 0.99 7.36 -6.72
N HIS A 124 1.50 7.90 -7.83
CA HIS A 124 1.13 7.48 -9.17
C HIS A 124 2.39 7.24 -10.02
N ILE A 125 2.30 6.32 -10.98
CA ILE A 125 3.39 5.91 -11.87
C ILE A 125 2.87 5.99 -13.31
N PRO A 126 3.43 6.86 -14.16
CA PRO A 126 3.06 6.87 -15.57
C PRO A 126 3.51 5.57 -16.24
N LEU A 127 2.62 4.95 -17.01
CA LEU A 127 2.96 3.74 -17.76
C LEU A 127 3.69 4.11 -19.05
N ARG A 128 4.77 3.39 -19.35
CA ARG A 128 5.49 3.50 -20.63
C ARG A 128 4.77 2.67 -21.70
N THR A 129 3.57 3.09 -22.06
CA THR A 129 2.77 2.49 -23.13
C THR A 129 2.81 3.39 -24.38
N ALA A 130 2.47 2.86 -25.55
CA ALA A 130 2.26 3.66 -26.76
C ALA A 130 1.25 4.80 -26.53
N GLU A 131 0.24 4.52 -25.69
CA GLU A 131 -0.66 5.50 -25.09
C GLU A 131 0.02 6.19 -23.91
N ARG A 132 0.45 7.44 -24.09
CA ARG A 132 1.07 8.26 -23.04
C ARG A 132 0.11 8.73 -21.94
N ASN A 133 -1.18 8.42 -22.08
CA ASN A 133 -2.23 8.97 -21.23
C ASN A 133 -2.64 8.02 -20.09
N VAL A 134 -1.90 6.92 -19.90
CA VAL A 134 -2.21 5.93 -18.87
C VAL A 134 -1.22 6.00 -17.73
N PHE A 135 -1.73 6.00 -16.50
CA PHE A 135 -0.93 5.97 -15.28
C PHE A 135 -1.54 5.01 -14.26
N CYS A 136 -0.70 4.46 -13.39
CA CYS A 136 -1.10 3.59 -12.29
C CYS A 136 -1.08 4.37 -10.99
N SER A 137 -2.20 4.45 -10.29
CA SER A 137 -2.26 4.98 -8.92
C SER A 137 -2.19 3.85 -7.92
N ILE A 138 -1.38 4.02 -6.87
CA ILE A 138 -1.23 3.04 -5.81
C ILE A 138 -1.83 3.59 -4.51
N TYR A 139 -2.62 2.75 -3.87
CA TYR A 139 -3.40 3.08 -2.70
C TYR A 139 -3.05 2.16 -1.53
N VAL A 140 -3.20 2.68 -0.32
CA VAL A 140 -3.17 1.95 0.94
C VAL A 140 -4.47 2.20 1.69
N THR A 141 -5.02 1.16 2.30
CA THR A 141 -6.25 1.24 3.11
C THR A 141 -5.99 0.77 4.54
N ASN A 142 -6.82 1.22 5.47
CA ASN A 142 -6.84 0.72 6.85
C ASN A 142 -7.87 -0.40 7.09
N PHE A 143 -8.32 -1.05 6.02
CA PHE A 143 -9.20 -2.22 6.03
C PHE A 143 -8.86 -3.16 4.88
N ALA A 144 -9.30 -4.40 4.98
CA ALA A 144 -9.27 -5.34 3.87
C ALA A 144 -10.66 -5.41 3.22
N ALA A 145 -10.71 -5.37 1.88
CA ALA A 145 -11.95 -5.49 1.14
C ALA A 145 -11.73 -6.20 -0.19
N ASP A 146 -12.82 -6.76 -0.73
CA ASP A 146 -12.87 -7.04 -2.17
C ASP A 146 -13.20 -5.74 -2.91
N ILE A 147 -12.61 -5.57 -4.09
CA ILE A 147 -12.83 -4.40 -4.93
C ILE A 147 -13.71 -4.86 -6.08
N ASP A 148 -14.94 -4.40 -6.08
CA ASP A 148 -15.85 -4.57 -7.20
C ASP A 148 -15.58 -3.43 -8.19
N MET A 149 -15.17 -3.83 -9.39
CA MET A 149 -14.87 -2.91 -10.47
C MET A 149 -16.12 -2.58 -11.30
N THR A 150 -17.31 -3.11 -11.00
CA THR A 150 -18.52 -2.84 -11.77
C THR A 150 -19.09 -1.43 -11.48
N GLY A 151 -18.95 -0.50 -12.45
CA GLY A 151 -19.45 0.88 -12.38
C GLY A 151 -18.42 1.94 -12.77
N ASP A 152 -18.66 3.22 -12.53
CA ASP A 152 -17.69 4.29 -12.88
C ASP A 152 -16.58 4.46 -11.82
N GLN A 153 -16.83 4.02 -10.59
CA GLN A 153 -15.93 4.13 -9.45
C GLN A 153 -15.75 2.76 -8.79
N PRO A 154 -14.57 2.47 -8.22
CA PRO A 154 -14.33 1.21 -7.54
C PRO A 154 -15.20 1.14 -6.27
N LYS A 155 -15.92 0.04 -6.10
CA LYS A 155 -16.74 -0.20 -4.91
C LYS A 155 -16.03 -1.17 -3.99
N PHE A 156 -15.96 -0.83 -2.70
CA PHE A 156 -15.36 -1.70 -1.69
C PHE A 156 -16.42 -2.59 -1.05
N ILE A 157 -16.28 -3.89 -1.22
CA ILE A 157 -17.06 -4.90 -0.51
C ILE A 157 -16.28 -5.27 0.77
N VAL A 158 -16.59 -4.55 1.85
CA VAL A 158 -15.94 -4.75 3.16
C VAL A 158 -16.56 -5.98 3.84
N LYS A 159 -15.83 -7.10 3.84
CA LYS A 159 -16.28 -8.36 4.48
C LYS A 159 -15.96 -8.42 5.97
N ASN A 160 -14.95 -7.70 6.44
CA ASN A 160 -14.59 -7.61 7.85
C ASN A 160 -14.27 -6.14 8.18
N HIS A 161 -14.94 -5.58 9.20
CA HIS A 161 -14.74 -4.20 9.68
C HIS A 161 -13.56 -4.08 10.67
N GLU A 162 -12.86 -5.18 10.97
CA GLU A 162 -11.63 -5.12 11.74
C GLU A 162 -10.52 -4.39 10.98
N TYR A 163 -9.64 -3.74 11.73
CA TYR A 163 -8.45 -3.09 11.19
C TYR A 163 -7.58 -4.09 10.42
N GLY A 164 -7.56 -3.93 9.10
CA GLY A 164 -6.66 -4.61 8.18
C GLY A 164 -5.78 -3.59 7.46
N ARG A 165 -4.78 -4.05 6.72
CA ARG A 165 -4.10 -3.19 5.73
C ARG A 165 -4.21 -3.88 4.39
N MET A 166 -4.58 -3.13 3.37
CA MET A 166 -4.57 -3.60 1.99
C MET A 166 -3.92 -2.54 1.11
N PHE A 167 -3.14 -3.02 0.17
CA PHE A 167 -2.58 -2.25 -0.92
C PHE A 167 -3.27 -2.68 -2.20
N TYR A 168 -3.59 -1.73 -3.05
CA TYR A 168 -4.11 -2.01 -4.37
C TYR A 168 -3.67 -0.93 -5.35
N CYS A 169 -3.71 -1.26 -6.63
CA CYS A 169 -3.31 -0.37 -7.69
C CYS A 169 -4.32 -0.38 -8.82
N LEU A 170 -4.71 0.81 -9.26
CA LEU A 170 -5.64 1.02 -10.36
C LEU A 170 -4.93 1.70 -11.53
N ALA A 171 -5.19 1.21 -12.72
CA ALA A 171 -4.80 1.85 -13.97
C ALA A 171 -5.86 2.89 -14.35
N TRP A 172 -5.42 4.11 -14.58
CA TRP A 172 -6.22 5.26 -14.97
C TRP A 172 -5.79 5.74 -16.35
N ARG A 173 -6.75 6.18 -17.16
CA ARG A 173 -6.55 6.84 -18.45
C ARG A 173 -7.08 8.26 -18.37
N ILE A 174 -6.26 9.22 -18.79
CA ILE A 174 -6.66 10.62 -18.94
C ILE A 174 -7.19 10.83 -20.35
N ASP A 175 -8.40 11.33 -20.47
CA ASP A 175 -8.91 11.78 -21.77
C ASP A 175 -8.20 13.11 -22.14
N PRO A 176 -7.45 13.18 -23.26
CA PRO A 176 -6.73 14.39 -23.65
C PRO A 176 -7.66 15.55 -24.02
N ALA A 177 -8.92 15.29 -24.40
CA ALA A 177 -9.87 16.33 -24.79
C ALA A 177 -10.54 16.98 -23.56
N THR A 178 -10.88 16.18 -22.55
CA THR A 178 -11.65 16.64 -21.37
C THR A 178 -10.80 16.79 -20.10
N GLY A 179 -9.62 16.16 -20.07
CA GLY A 179 -8.76 16.07 -18.87
C GLY A 179 -9.30 15.14 -17.78
N VAL A 180 -10.42 14.46 -18.02
CA VAL A 180 -11.06 13.57 -17.04
C VAL A 180 -10.31 12.25 -16.95
N SER A 181 -10.02 11.80 -15.72
CA SER A 181 -9.45 10.49 -15.45
C SER A 181 -10.54 9.42 -15.33
N THR A 182 -10.39 8.34 -16.08
CA THR A 182 -11.28 7.17 -16.05
C THR A 182 -10.46 5.91 -15.82
N ILE A 183 -11.07 4.84 -15.30
CA ILE A 183 -10.36 3.58 -15.10
C ILE A 183 -10.09 2.93 -16.47
N ALA A 184 -8.84 2.53 -16.71
CA ALA A 184 -8.43 1.84 -17.93
C ALA A 184 -8.86 0.36 -17.89
N ARG A 185 -10.14 0.09 -18.13
CA ARG A 185 -10.77 -1.24 -17.98
C ARG A 185 -10.32 -2.27 -19.00
N ASP A 186 -9.84 -1.82 -20.14
CA ASP A 186 -9.24 -2.64 -21.18
C ASP A 186 -7.84 -3.17 -20.81
N MET A 187 -7.25 -2.67 -19.72
CA MET A 187 -5.95 -3.08 -19.23
C MET A 187 -6.08 -3.96 -17.98
N PHE A 188 -5.15 -4.90 -17.82
CA PHE A 188 -5.07 -5.79 -16.65
C PHE A 188 -6.38 -6.55 -16.40
N SER A 189 -6.80 -6.69 -15.13
CA SER A 189 -8.07 -7.30 -14.74
C SER A 189 -9.10 -6.19 -14.51
N GLU A 190 -9.62 -5.61 -15.59
CA GLU A 190 -10.58 -4.48 -15.56
C GLU A 190 -10.03 -3.20 -14.92
N GLY A 191 -8.74 -2.92 -15.12
CA GLY A 191 -8.04 -1.78 -14.56
C GLY A 191 -7.47 -2.00 -13.16
N LEU A 192 -7.77 -3.12 -12.50
CA LEU A 192 -7.10 -3.52 -11.27
C LEU A 192 -5.76 -4.21 -11.60
N VAL A 193 -4.65 -3.57 -11.23
CA VAL A 193 -3.29 -4.05 -11.50
C VAL A 193 -2.89 -5.11 -10.48
N PHE A 194 -3.08 -4.81 -9.19
CA PHE A 194 -2.84 -5.74 -8.10
C PHE A 194 -3.66 -5.37 -6.87
N ARG A 195 -3.80 -6.35 -5.97
CA ARG A 195 -4.37 -6.20 -4.64
C ARG A 195 -3.69 -7.19 -3.70
N THR A 196 -3.19 -6.73 -2.56
CA THR A 196 -2.54 -7.58 -1.56
C THR A 196 -2.62 -6.97 -0.16
N GLY A 197 -2.61 -7.80 0.88
CA GLY A 197 -2.42 -7.33 2.26
C GLY A 197 -0.94 -7.15 2.64
N ASN A 198 -0.01 -7.62 1.81
CA ASN A 198 1.40 -7.66 2.13
C ASN A 198 2.14 -6.48 1.49
N GLN A 199 2.78 -5.66 2.34
CA GLN A 199 3.55 -4.50 1.90
C GLN A 199 4.72 -4.87 0.99
N GLN A 200 5.37 -6.01 1.21
CA GLN A 200 6.48 -6.45 0.37
C GLN A 200 6.00 -6.77 -1.05
N ILE A 201 4.88 -7.50 -1.18
CA ILE A 201 4.30 -7.82 -2.49
C ILE A 201 3.87 -6.54 -3.21
N ALA A 202 3.27 -5.59 -2.50
CA ALA A 202 2.93 -4.28 -3.06
C ALA A 202 4.17 -3.50 -3.54
N PHE A 203 5.28 -3.59 -2.81
CA PHE A 203 6.54 -2.98 -3.20
C PHE A 203 7.12 -3.63 -4.45
N ASP A 204 7.13 -4.97 -4.54
CA ASP A 204 7.53 -5.70 -5.74
C ASP A 204 6.77 -5.23 -6.99
N HIS A 205 5.44 -5.08 -6.89
CA HIS A 205 4.62 -4.51 -7.95
C HIS A 205 5.03 -3.09 -8.32
N THR A 206 5.37 -2.27 -7.32
CA THR A 206 5.85 -0.91 -7.54
C THR A 206 7.19 -0.88 -8.28
N VAL A 207 8.13 -1.76 -7.93
CA VAL A 207 9.43 -1.89 -8.62
C VAL A 207 9.22 -2.29 -10.07
N HIS A 208 8.32 -3.23 -10.35
CA HIS A 208 8.04 -3.61 -11.73
C HIS A 208 7.38 -2.49 -12.53
N LEU A 209 6.40 -1.79 -11.95
CA LEU A 209 5.72 -0.68 -12.64
C LEU A 209 6.69 0.47 -12.98
N THR A 210 7.68 0.71 -12.11
CA THR A 210 8.68 1.77 -12.31
C THR A 210 9.83 1.36 -13.24
N THR A 211 10.34 0.13 -13.10
CA THR A 211 11.57 -0.32 -13.77
C THR A 211 11.34 -1.27 -14.96
N GLY A 212 10.16 -1.90 -15.03
CA GLY A 212 9.88 -3.04 -15.92
C GLY A 212 10.52 -4.37 -15.48
N THR A 213 11.27 -4.39 -14.38
CA THR A 213 11.99 -5.59 -13.91
C THR A 213 11.04 -6.52 -13.16
N LYS A 214 11.16 -7.84 -13.37
CA LYS A 214 10.34 -8.83 -12.66
C LYS A 214 10.73 -8.95 -11.18
N ALA A 215 9.75 -9.34 -10.35
CA ALA A 215 9.89 -9.59 -8.92
C ALA A 215 11.10 -10.48 -8.56
N SER A 216 11.21 -11.63 -9.22
CA SER A 216 12.28 -12.60 -9.00
C SER A 216 13.67 -12.03 -9.28
N VAL A 217 13.82 -11.32 -10.40
CA VAL A 217 15.09 -10.75 -10.85
C VAL A 217 15.60 -9.66 -9.91
N TRP A 218 14.72 -8.75 -9.47
CA TRP A 218 15.16 -7.67 -8.57
C TRP A 218 15.44 -8.20 -7.15
N ARG A 219 14.65 -9.17 -6.65
CA ARG A 219 14.92 -9.85 -5.37
C ARG A 219 16.24 -10.61 -5.38
N GLU A 220 16.59 -11.22 -6.51
CA GLU A 220 17.89 -11.87 -6.68
C GLU A 220 19.04 -10.86 -6.62
N ARG A 221 18.89 -9.70 -7.26
CA ARG A 221 19.88 -8.60 -7.17
C ARG A 221 20.08 -8.11 -5.74
N LEU A 222 19.02 -8.04 -4.93
CA LEU A 222 19.16 -7.70 -3.50
C LEU A 222 19.93 -8.75 -2.70
N ARG A 223 19.87 -10.03 -3.08
CA ARG A 223 20.57 -11.13 -2.39
C ARG A 223 22.05 -11.18 -2.76
N GLN A 224 22.45 -10.63 -3.91
CA GLN A 224 23.84 -10.58 -4.31
C GLN A 224 24.58 -9.55 -3.45
N PRO A 225 25.70 -9.90 -2.80
CA PRO A 225 26.49 -8.92 -2.09
C PRO A 225 26.96 -7.85 -3.07
N ILE A 226 26.75 -6.57 -2.73
CA ILE A 226 27.24 -5.45 -3.51
C ILE A 226 28.75 -5.64 -3.65
N LYS A 227 29.23 -6.03 -4.82
CA LYS A 227 30.65 -6.02 -5.13
C LYS A 227 31.08 -4.56 -5.03
N LYS A 228 31.75 -4.19 -3.94
CA LYS A 228 32.49 -2.93 -3.89
C LYS A 228 33.52 -3.00 -5.01
N THR A 229 33.24 -2.33 -6.13
CA THR A 229 34.29 -1.94 -7.07
C THR A 229 35.26 -1.07 -6.29
N ALA A 230 36.49 -1.59 -6.17
CA ALA A 230 37.62 -0.90 -5.56
C ALA A 230 38.10 0.26 -6.45
#